data_AF-A0A7S3IQU6-F1
#
_entry.id   AF-A0A7S3IQU6-F1
#
_cell.length_a   1.000
_cell.length_b   1.000
_cell.length_c   1.000
_cell.angle_alpha   90.00
_cell.angle_beta   90.00
_cell.angle_gamma   90.00
#
_symmetry.space_group_name_H-M   'P 1'
#
loop_
_entity.id
_entity.type
_entity.pdbx_description
1 polymer ?
#
loop_
_entity_poly.entity_id
_entity_poly.type
_entity_poly.pdbx_seq_one_letter_code
_entity_poly.pdbx_strand_id
1 'polypeptide(L)'
;MNQTEVNHMIRVLPKYYEYLEDNKDCYIAKMFGMFTVRIARFESIHVMVMQNTMPNIDKTELHYVFDMKGSSINREVLKRKKDSQLADPTGGKVLKDLDYVRLKELKNFFKLDKDQ
;
A
#
# COMPACT_ATOMS: atom_id res chain seq x y z
N MET A 1 -15.54 2.99 1.26
CA MET A 1 -15.29 4.41 0.93
C MET A 1 -16.40 5.26 1.52
N ASN A 2 -16.10 6.48 1.94
CA ASN A 2 -17.13 7.45 2.36
C ASN A 2 -17.68 8.21 1.14
N GLN A 3 -18.79 8.94 1.32
CA GLN A 3 -19.44 9.67 0.23
C GLN A 3 -18.56 10.78 -0.37
N THR A 4 -17.71 11.42 0.44
CA THR A 4 -16.78 12.45 -0.02
C THR A 4 -15.75 11.87 -0.99
N GLU A 5 -15.19 10.70 -0.67
CA GLU A 5 -14.27 9.96 -1.55
C GLU A 5 -14.97 9.58 -2.86
N VAL A 6 -16.21 9.08 -2.80
CA VAL A 6 -16.98 8.75 -4.01
C VAL A 6 -17.15 9.97 -4.92
N ASN A 7 -17.57 11.10 -4.37
CA ASN A 7 -17.75 12.33 -5.15
C ASN A 7 -16.43 12.85 -5.72
N HIS A 8 -15.35 12.73 -4.96
CA HIS A 8 -14.02 13.08 -5.44
C HIS A 8 -13.59 12.19 -6.60
N MET A 9 -13.80 10.88 -6.48
CA MET A 9 -13.46 9.91 -7.53
C MET A 9 -14.22 10.17 -8.83
N ILE A 10 -15.53 10.43 -8.76
CA ILE A 10 -16.34 10.80 -9.93
C ILE A 10 -15.77 12.06 -10.60
N ARG A 11 -15.38 13.06 -9.81
CA ARG A 11 -14.83 14.32 -10.32
C ARG A 11 -13.48 14.13 -11.03
N VAL A 12 -12.61 13.25 -10.53
CA VAL A 12 -11.26 13.04 -11.11
C VAL A 12 -11.24 11.95 -12.20
N LEU A 13 -12.32 11.18 -12.35
CA LEU A 13 -12.38 10.03 -13.27
C LEU A 13 -11.98 10.34 -14.72
N PRO A 14 -12.38 11.47 -15.35
CA PRO A 14 -11.95 11.78 -16.71
C PRO A 14 -10.42 11.94 -16.83
N LYS A 15 -9.81 12.68 -15.90
CA LYS A 15 -8.35 12.89 -15.86
C LYS A 15 -7.59 11.59 -15.56
N TYR A 16 -8.17 10.76 -14.69
CA TYR A 16 -7.63 9.44 -14.40
C TYR A 16 -7.58 8.59 -15.68
N TYR A 17 -8.66 8.57 -16.46
CA TYR A 17 -8.73 7.81 -17.71
C TYR A 17 -7.70 8.31 -18.74
N GLU A 18 -7.66 9.62 -18.98
CA GLU A 18 -6.67 10.25 -19.88
C GLU A 18 -5.22 9.89 -19.48
N TYR A 19 -4.92 9.98 -18.18
CA TYR A 19 -3.59 9.66 -17.67
C TYR A 19 -3.19 8.19 -17.91
N LEU A 20 -4.14 7.26 -17.78
CA LEU A 20 -3.87 5.83 -18.01
C LEU A 20 -3.59 5.52 -19.49
N GLU A 21 -4.29 6.17 -20.42
CA GLU A 21 -4.05 6.03 -21.86
C GLU A 21 -2.64 6.51 -22.24
N ASP A 22 -2.24 7.66 -21.69
CA ASP A 22 -0.93 8.26 -21.96
C ASP A 22 0.23 7.53 -21.26
N ASN A 23 -0.03 6.82 -20.16
CA ASN A 23 0.99 6.21 -19.29
C ASN A 23 0.68 4.73 -18.97
N LYS A 24 1.02 3.84 -19.90
CA LYS A 24 0.70 2.40 -19.82
C LYS A 24 1.31 1.68 -18.60
N ASP A 25 2.49 2.10 -18.14
CA ASP A 25 3.23 1.48 -17.03
C ASP A 25 3.17 2.27 -15.71
N CYS A 26 2.11 3.06 -15.50
CA CYS A 26 1.97 3.82 -14.27
C CYS A 26 1.65 2.95 -13.05
N TYR A 27 2.05 3.44 -11.87
CA TYR A 27 1.82 2.78 -10.58
C TYR A 27 0.54 3.23 -9.88
N ILE A 28 -0.31 4.03 -10.54
CA ILE A 28 -1.60 4.44 -9.97
C ILE A 28 -2.51 3.20 -9.86
N ALA A 29 -3.31 3.15 -8.80
CA ALA A 29 -4.28 2.07 -8.60
C ALA A 29 -5.18 1.89 -9.82
N LYS A 30 -5.20 0.67 -10.37
CA LYS A 30 -6.04 0.32 -11.52
C LYS A 30 -7.44 -0.04 -11.03
N MET A 31 -8.40 0.84 -11.24
CA MET A 31 -9.78 0.68 -10.80
C MET A 31 -10.57 -0.07 -11.86
N PHE A 32 -11.29 -1.10 -11.46
CA PHE A 32 -12.16 -1.89 -12.35
C PHE A 32 -13.63 -1.49 -12.23
N GLY A 33 -14.03 -0.95 -11.08
CA GLY A 33 -15.39 -0.45 -10.90
C GLY A 33 -15.64 0.10 -9.50
N MET A 34 -16.66 0.94 -9.38
CA MET A 34 -17.13 1.49 -8.12
C MET A 34 -18.64 1.24 -8.00
N PHE A 35 -19.05 0.66 -6.87
CA PHE A 35 -20.41 0.19 -6.63
C PHE A 35 -20.92 0.72 -5.30
N THR A 36 -22.23 0.96 -5.23
CA THR A 36 -22.93 1.28 -3.99
C THR A 36 -23.94 0.19 -3.69
N VAL A 37 -23.73 -0.52 -2.58
CA VAL A 37 -24.64 -1.56 -2.11
C VAL A 37 -25.60 -0.93 -1.10
N ARG A 38 -26.88 -0.89 -1.44
CA ARG A 38 -27.94 -0.40 -0.56
C ARG A 38 -28.52 -1.55 0.25
N ILE A 39 -28.58 -1.38 1.57
CA ILE A 39 -29.06 -2.40 2.51
C ILE A 39 -30.22 -1.81 3.29
N ALA A 40 -31.32 -2.55 3.45
CA ALA A 40 -32.58 -2.00 3.95
C ALA A 40 -32.52 -1.39 5.37
N ARG A 41 -31.64 -1.92 6.24
CA ARG A 41 -31.55 -1.52 7.66
C ARG A 41 -30.20 -0.92 8.04
N PHE A 42 -29.31 -0.71 7.08
CA PHE A 42 -27.95 -0.23 7.33
C PHE A 42 -27.60 0.89 6.36
N GLU A 43 -26.60 1.68 6.71
CA GLU A 43 -26.03 2.65 5.78
C GLU A 43 -25.52 1.95 4.52
N SER A 44 -25.62 2.66 3.40
CA SER A 44 -25.14 2.14 2.13
C SER A 44 -23.62 1.99 2.17
N ILE A 45 -23.11 0.91 1.57
CA ILE A 45 -21.68 0.64 1.52
C ILE A 45 -21.17 0.96 0.12
N HIS A 46 -20.16 1.83 0.04
CA HIS A 46 -19.48 2.14 -1.20
C HIS A 46 -18.19 1.31 -1.31
N VAL A 47 -18.09 0.53 -2.38
CA VAL A 47 -16.98 -0.40 -2.64
C VAL A 47 -16.34 -0.04 -3.98
N MET A 48 -15.01 -0.02 -3.99
CA MET A 48 -14.22 0.06 -5.22
C MET A 48 -13.48 -1.25 -5.41
N VAL A 49 -13.58 -1.81 -6.61
CA VAL A 49 -12.82 -2.96 -7.05
C VAL A 49 -11.62 -2.45 -7.82
N MET A 50 -10.43 -2.89 -7.43
CA MET A 50 -9.16 -2.46 -8.03
C MET A 50 -8.17 -3.62 -8.09
N GLN A 51 -7.13 -3.47 -8.92
CA GLN A 51 -6.03 -4.42 -9.01
C GLN A 51 -5.36 -4.59 -7.63
N ASN A 52 -5.13 -5.85 -7.25
CA ASN A 52 -4.25 -6.17 -6.14
C ASN A 52 -2.79 -5.97 -6.58
N THR A 53 -2.05 -5.11 -5.88
CA THR A 53 -0.64 -4.86 -6.14
C THR A 53 0.28 -5.88 -5.49
N MET A 54 -0.22 -6.64 -4.52
CA MET A 54 0.55 -7.68 -3.86
C MET A 54 0.59 -8.94 -4.73
N PRO A 55 1.75 -9.62 -4.80
CA PRO A 55 1.83 -10.91 -5.48
C PRO A 55 0.89 -11.93 -4.81
N ASN A 56 0.34 -12.83 -5.60
CA ASN A 56 -0.48 -13.94 -5.10
C ASN A 56 0.42 -15.05 -4.54
N ILE A 57 1.02 -14.78 -3.38
CA ILE A 57 1.84 -15.71 -2.62
C ILE A 57 1.30 -15.84 -1.20
N ASP A 58 1.62 -16.95 -0.54
CA ASP A 58 1.18 -17.17 0.83
C ASP A 58 1.76 -16.10 1.75
N LYS A 59 0.94 -15.59 2.68
CA LYS A 59 1.34 -14.49 3.60
C LYS A 59 2.59 -14.81 4.41
N THR A 60 2.89 -16.09 4.60
CA THR A 60 4.07 -16.61 5.28
C THR A 60 5.35 -16.43 4.46
N GLU A 61 5.25 -16.34 3.13
CA GLU A 61 6.37 -16.12 2.20
C GLU A 61 6.66 -14.61 1.99
N LEU A 62 5.70 -13.75 2.31
CA LEU A 62 5.91 -12.29 2.34
C LEU A 62 6.78 -11.90 3.53
N HIS A 63 8.09 -11.84 3.31
CA HIS A 63 9.06 -11.49 4.36
C HIS A 63 8.85 -10.07 4.91
N TYR A 64 8.62 -9.08 4.03
CA TYR A 64 8.45 -7.67 4.38
C TYR A 64 7.45 -6.96 3.48
N VAL A 65 6.60 -6.12 4.07
CA VAL A 65 5.65 -5.24 3.37
C VAL A 65 5.75 -3.86 3.97
N PHE A 66 5.80 -2.81 3.15
CA PHE A 66 5.97 -1.43 3.59
C PHE A 66 4.87 -0.50 3.05
N ASP A 67 4.27 0.31 3.91
CA ASP A 67 3.46 1.50 3.57
C ASP A 67 4.38 2.74 3.67
N MET A 68 4.95 3.12 2.54
CA MET A 68 5.87 4.25 2.44
C MET A 68 5.14 5.51 1.98
N LYS A 69 5.42 6.64 2.61
CA LYS A 69 4.95 7.95 2.13
C LYS A 69 6.01 9.06 2.24
N GLY A 70 7.22 8.76 2.72
CA GLY A 70 8.36 9.68 2.76
C GLY A 70 8.37 10.67 3.93
N SER A 71 7.48 10.52 4.92
CA SER A 71 7.48 11.35 6.13
C SER A 71 8.00 10.57 7.35
N SER A 72 8.26 11.25 8.48
CA SER A 72 8.83 10.62 9.68
C SER A 72 7.87 10.55 10.87
N ILE A 73 6.88 11.44 10.94
CA ILE A 73 5.93 11.50 12.06
C ILE A 73 4.95 10.32 12.00
N ASN A 74 4.84 9.56 13.09
CA ASN A 74 3.98 8.37 13.23
C ASN A 74 4.25 7.27 12.19
N ARG A 75 5.51 7.14 11.75
CA ARG A 75 5.98 6.18 10.73
C ARG A 75 6.79 5.01 11.26
N GLU A 76 6.49 4.57 12.47
CA GLU A 76 7.17 3.43 13.07
C GLU A 76 6.16 2.47 13.72
N VAL A 77 6.23 1.21 13.32
CA VAL A 77 5.37 0.12 13.79
C VAL A 77 6.11 -0.77 14.78
N LEU A 78 7.44 -0.85 14.69
CA LEU A 78 8.32 -1.70 15.48
C LEU A 78 9.02 -0.93 16.61
N LYS A 79 8.54 0.27 16.96
CA LYS A 79 9.12 1.15 17.98
C LYS A 79 9.46 0.49 19.31
N ARG A 80 8.66 -0.49 19.74
CA ARG A 80 8.85 -1.22 21.02
C ARG A 80 9.68 -2.50 20.90
N LYS A 81 10.02 -2.93 19.68
CA LYS A 81 10.86 -4.12 19.47
C LYS A 81 12.33 -3.74 19.56
N LYS A 82 13.14 -4.60 20.15
CA LYS A 82 14.61 -4.47 20.14
C LYS A 82 15.17 -4.97 18.81
N ASP A 83 16.36 -4.52 18.42
CA ASP A 83 16.99 -4.93 17.15
C ASP A 83 17.16 -6.45 17.04
N SER A 84 17.49 -7.12 18.15
CA SER A 84 17.59 -8.58 18.21
C SER A 84 16.29 -9.32 17.88
N GLN A 85 15.14 -8.65 18.01
CA GLN A 85 13.81 -9.19 17.72
C GLN A 85 13.32 -8.84 16.31
N LEU A 86 14.15 -8.18 15.50
CA LEU A 86 13.86 -7.80 14.11
C LEU A 86 14.44 -8.80 13.10
N ALA A 87 15.12 -9.85 13.57
CA ALA A 87 15.73 -10.88 12.73
C ALA A 87 14.71 -11.72 11.94
N ASP A 88 13.53 -11.94 12.50
CA ASP A 88 12.51 -12.80 11.89
C ASP A 88 11.62 -12.06 10.88
N PRO A 89 11.02 -12.77 9.91
CA PRO A 89 9.97 -12.25 9.04
C PRO A 89 8.82 -11.63 9.85
N THR A 90 8.22 -10.54 9.35
CA THR A 90 7.18 -9.84 10.12
C THR A 90 5.80 -10.49 10.05
N GLY A 91 5.68 -11.63 9.36
CA GLY A 91 4.46 -12.42 9.26
C GLY A 91 3.31 -11.68 8.57
N GLY A 92 3.63 -10.89 7.54
CA GLY A 92 2.64 -10.07 6.82
C GLY A 92 2.24 -8.77 7.51
N LYS A 93 2.91 -8.37 8.61
CA LYS A 93 2.71 -7.05 9.20
C LYS A 93 3.23 -5.96 8.26
N VAL A 94 2.38 -4.98 7.96
CA VAL A 94 2.75 -3.80 7.17
C VAL A 94 3.59 -2.85 8.02
N LEU A 95 4.83 -2.64 7.60
CA LEU A 95 5.82 -1.76 8.20
C LEU A 95 5.75 -0.36 7.58
N LYS A 96 6.39 0.62 8.21
CA LYS A 96 6.39 2.02 7.73
C LYS A 96 7.80 2.54 7.50
N ASP A 97 7.89 3.83 7.15
CA ASP A 97 9.10 4.50 6.70
C ASP A 97 10.28 4.34 7.69
N LEU A 98 10.09 4.52 9.00
CA LEU A 98 11.18 4.40 9.98
C LEU A 98 11.58 2.95 10.24
N ASP A 99 10.62 2.02 10.14
CA ASP A 99 10.92 0.59 10.23
C ASP A 99 11.82 0.15 9.06
N TYR A 100 11.55 0.66 7.85
CA TYR A 100 12.38 0.43 6.68
C TYR A 100 13.82 0.92 6.88
N VAL A 101 14.00 2.16 7.36
CA VAL A 101 15.35 2.73 7.60
C VAL A 101 16.13 1.88 8.59
N ARG A 102 15.51 1.55 9.73
CA ARG A 102 16.13 0.72 10.77
C ARG A 102 16.48 -0.67 10.26
N LEU A 103 15.56 -1.30 9.53
CA LEU A 103 15.78 -2.63 8.94
C LEU A 103 16.87 -2.62 7.87
N LYS A 104 16.94 -1.57 7.04
CA LYS A 104 17.98 -1.36 6.04
C LYS A 104 19.37 -1.32 6.69
N GLU A 105 19.53 -0.58 7.79
CA GLU A 105 20.79 -0.50 8.54
C GLU A 105 21.19 -1.86 9.15
N LEU A 106 20.23 -2.60 9.71
CA LEU A 106 20.50 -3.85 10.39
C LEU A 106 20.78 -5.04 9.45
N LYS A 107 20.05 -5.13 8.34
CA LYS A 107 20.08 -6.32 7.46
C LYS A 107 20.73 -6.09 6.11
N ASN A 108 21.13 -4.85 5.81
CA ASN A 108 21.75 -4.51 4.53
C ASN A 108 20.89 -4.99 3.33
N PHE A 109 19.56 -4.79 3.43
CA PHE A 109 18.52 -5.32 2.53
C PHE A 109 18.82 -5.17 1.05
N PHE A 110 19.54 -4.11 0.69
CA PHE A 110 19.95 -3.83 -0.66
C PHE A 110 21.44 -3.45 -0.64
N LYS A 111 22.31 -4.40 -0.96
CA LYS A 111 23.50 -4.03 -1.72
C LYS A 111 22.98 -3.69 -3.11
N LEU A 112 22.68 -2.41 -3.34
CA LEU A 112 22.66 -1.92 -4.71
C LEU A 112 24.09 -2.13 -5.20
N ASP A 113 24.30 -3.11 -6.08
CA ASP A 113 25.57 -3.16 -6.81
C ASP A 113 25.75 -1.78 -7.43
N LYS A 114 26.82 -1.10 -7.03
CA LYS A 114 27.10 0.27 -7.48
C LYS A 114 27.62 0.32 -8.91
N ASP A 115 27.63 -0.80 -9.63
CA ASP A 115 28.23 -0.95 -10.94
C ASP A 115 27.28 -1.63 -11.92
N GLN A 116 26.45 -0.83 -12.61
CA GLN A 116 26.10 -0.98 -14.04
C GLN A 116 25.86 0.40 -14.65
#